data_AF-A0A7X4H221-F1
#
_entry.id   AF-A0A7X4H221-F1
#
_cell.length_a   1.000
_cell.length_b   1.000
_cell.length_c   1.000
_cell.angle_alpha   90.00
_cell.angle_beta   90.00
_cell.angle_gamma   90.00
#
_symmetry.space_group_name_H-M   'P 1'
#
loop_
_entity.id
_entity.type
_entity.pdbx_description
1 polymer ?
#
loop_
_entity_poly.entity_id
_entity_poly.type
_entity_poly.pdbx_seq_one_letter_code
_entity_poly.pdbx_strand_id
1 'polypeptide(L)'
;MQEDFERFGIPSENIEAAQKWAKKQRKKYEYHTHVPTRKEVLNLSITQLTPLLVGWMVHSPIEIVPSRIQVEQVIELLQQRDDRDASRKLLDMCRHYVNGH
;
A
#
# COMPACT_ATOMS: atom_id res chain seq x y z
N MET A 1 1.50 15.69 -9.81
CA MET A 1 0.29 16.28 -9.20
C MET A 1 -0.92 15.35 -9.20
N GLN A 2 -1.32 14.74 -10.32
CA GLN A 2 -2.46 13.79 -10.32
C GLN A 2 -2.05 12.37 -9.87
N GLU A 3 -0.88 11.90 -10.30
CA GLU A 3 -0.35 10.59 -9.90
C GLU A 3 -0.03 10.50 -8.40
N ASP A 4 0.45 11.58 -7.79
CA ASP A 4 0.71 11.62 -6.35
C ASP A 4 -0.59 11.45 -5.56
N PHE A 5 -1.68 12.11 -5.99
CA PHE A 5 -2.99 11.96 -5.37
C PHE A 5 -3.54 10.53 -5.49
N GLU A 6 -3.34 9.88 -6.65
CA GLU A 6 -3.71 8.48 -6.84
C GLU A 6 -2.93 7.55 -5.91
N ARG A 7 -1.68 7.89 -5.56
CA ARG A 7 -0.82 7.11 -4.66
C ARG A 7 -0.78 7.66 -3.23
N PHE A 8 -1.94 8.13 -2.75
CA PHE A 8 -2.13 8.60 -1.37
C PHE A 8 -1.16 9.73 -0.95
N GLY A 9 -0.77 10.57 -1.89
CA GLY A 9 0.15 11.69 -1.68
C GLY A 9 1.63 11.31 -1.63
N ILE A 10 2.01 10.06 -1.95
CA ILE A 10 3.43 9.67 -2.05
C ILE A 10 4.01 10.32 -3.32
N PRO A 11 5.05 11.16 -3.19
CA PRO A 11 5.71 11.78 -4.34
C PRO A 11 6.34 10.73 -5.24
N SER A 12 6.29 10.94 -6.56
CA SER A 12 6.99 10.09 -7.54
C SER A 12 8.48 9.92 -7.23
N GLU A 13 9.13 10.97 -6.73
CA GLU A 13 10.54 10.98 -6.32
C GLU A 13 10.86 9.94 -5.24
N ASN A 14 9.95 9.76 -4.27
CA ASN A 14 10.11 8.75 -3.22
C ASN A 14 9.99 7.33 -3.78
N ILE A 15 9.10 7.12 -4.75
CA ILE A 15 8.89 5.83 -5.40
C ILE A 15 10.14 5.47 -6.21
N GLU A 16 10.67 6.43 -6.97
CA GLU A 16 11.93 6.25 -7.69
C GLU A 16 13.11 5.96 -6.73
N ALA A 17 13.18 6.66 -5.61
CA ALA A 17 14.21 6.44 -4.60
C ALA A 17 14.11 5.02 -4.01
N ALA A 18 12.90 4.59 -3.63
CA ALA A 18 12.63 3.24 -3.14
C ALA A 18 13.05 2.16 -4.15
N GLN A 19 12.73 2.34 -5.43
CA GLN A 19 13.14 1.43 -6.50
C GLN A 19 14.66 1.38 -6.69
N LYS A 20 15.33 2.55 -6.70
CA LYS A 20 16.79 2.65 -6.81
C LYS A 20 17.47 1.98 -5.62
N TRP A 21 16.94 2.17 -4.41
CA TRP A 21 17.46 1.56 -3.19
C TRP A 21 17.24 0.05 -3.17
N ALA A 22 16.02 -0.43 -3.46
CA ALA A 22 15.71 -1.85 -3.54
C ALA A 22 16.58 -2.58 -4.57
N LYS A 23 16.81 -1.98 -5.74
CA LYS A 23 17.71 -2.53 -6.77
C LYS A 23 19.14 -2.70 -6.28
N LYS A 24 19.63 -1.79 -5.42
CA LYS A 24 20.95 -1.90 -4.77
C LYS A 24 20.96 -3.02 -3.72
N GLN A 25 19.85 -3.21 -3.00
CA GLN A 25 19.72 -4.21 -1.93
C GLN A 25 19.24 -5.60 -2.40
N ARG A 26 18.92 -5.77 -3.68
CA ARG A 26 18.33 -7.00 -4.27
C ARG A 26 19.06 -8.31 -3.96
N LYS A 27 20.34 -8.26 -3.59
CA LYS A 27 21.12 -9.45 -3.22
C LYS A 27 20.81 -9.97 -1.80
N LYS A 28 20.19 -9.15 -0.95
CA LYS A 28 19.93 -9.45 0.46
C LYS A 28 18.45 -9.68 0.75
N TYR A 29 17.56 -8.90 0.13
CA TYR A 29 16.13 -8.96 0.38
C TYR A 29 15.34 -8.43 -0.82
N GLU A 30 14.14 -8.97 -1.05
CA GLU A 30 13.21 -8.49 -2.05
C GLU A 30 12.22 -7.52 -1.40
N TYR A 31 12.41 -6.23 -1.64
CA TYR A 31 11.56 -5.17 -1.10
C TYR A 31 10.38 -4.89 -2.00
N HIS A 32 9.23 -4.58 -1.39
CA HIS A 32 8.03 -4.17 -2.12
C HIS A 32 8.12 -2.68 -2.45
N THR A 33 8.29 -2.34 -3.72
CA THR A 33 8.44 -0.93 -4.16
C THR A 33 7.20 -0.36 -4.85
N HIS A 34 6.11 -1.14 -4.92
CA HIS A 34 4.87 -0.71 -5.55
C HIS A 34 3.96 -0.05 -4.52
N VAL A 35 3.63 1.22 -4.74
CA VAL A 35 2.62 1.93 -3.94
C VAL A 35 1.26 1.72 -4.62
N PRO A 36 0.24 1.19 -3.92
CA PRO A 36 -1.11 1.09 -4.46
C PRO A 36 -1.63 2.43 -4.93
N THR A 37 -2.36 2.41 -6.04
CA THR A 37 -3.26 3.50 -6.41
C THR A 37 -4.63 3.34 -5.78
N ARG A 38 -5.36 4.45 -5.58
CA ARG A 38 -6.78 4.43 -5.18
C ARG A 38 -7.61 3.55 -6.11
N LYS A 39 -7.32 3.60 -7.42
CA LYS A 39 -8.00 2.80 -8.43
C LYS A 39 -7.75 1.31 -8.23
N GLU A 40 -6.52 0.90 -7.92
CA GLU A 40 -6.20 -0.50 -7.61
C GLU A 40 -6.94 -0.98 -6.36
N VAL A 41 -6.98 -0.17 -5.29
CA VAL A 41 -7.71 -0.51 -4.06
C VAL A 41 -9.20 -0.74 -4.31
N LEU A 42 -9.81 0.03 -5.22
CA LEU A 42 -11.23 -0.13 -5.54
C LEU A 42 -11.51 -1.28 -6.50
N ASN A 43 -10.63 -1.56 -7.46
CA ASN A 43 -10.96 -2.42 -8.60
C ASN A 43 -10.25 -3.78 -8.63
N LEU A 44 -9.11 -3.95 -7.95
CA LEU A 44 -8.42 -5.25 -7.93
C LEU A 44 -9.24 -6.25 -7.12
N SER A 45 -9.18 -7.54 -7.50
CA SER A 45 -9.73 -8.61 -6.67
C SER A 45 -8.96 -8.70 -5.35
N ILE A 46 -9.62 -9.17 -4.28
CA ILE A 46 -8.98 -9.30 -2.95
C ILE A 46 -7.71 -10.15 -3.01
N THR A 47 -7.68 -11.18 -3.85
CA THR A 47 -6.51 -12.06 -4.05
C THR A 47 -5.30 -11.30 -4.61
N GLN A 48 -5.51 -10.29 -5.47
CA GLN A 48 -4.45 -9.45 -6.01
C GLN A 48 -4.12 -8.28 -5.08
N LEU A 49 -5.14 -7.71 -4.43
CA LEU A 49 -4.98 -6.54 -3.57
C LEU A 49 -4.27 -6.86 -2.25
N THR A 50 -4.52 -8.05 -1.69
CA THR A 50 -3.92 -8.47 -0.41
C THR A 50 -2.38 -8.45 -0.44
N PRO A 51 -1.69 -9.19 -1.33
CA PRO A 51 -0.23 -9.17 -1.35
C PRO A 51 0.35 -7.79 -1.64
N LEU A 52 -0.37 -6.96 -2.39
CA LEU A 52 0.02 -5.59 -2.70
C LEU A 52 0.00 -4.70 -1.44
N LEU A 53 -1.11 -4.70 -0.70
CA LEU A 53 -1.22 -3.91 0.53
C LEU A 53 -0.33 -4.43 1.66
N VAL A 54 -0.23 -5.76 1.82
CA VAL A 54 0.71 -6.38 2.78
C VAL A 54 2.14 -5.99 2.45
N GLY A 55 2.54 -6.12 1.18
CA GLY A 55 3.86 -5.74 0.71
C GLY A 55 4.17 -4.28 1.02
N TRP A 56 3.23 -3.39 0.71
CA TRP A 56 3.39 -1.97 0.99
C TRP A 56 3.47 -1.65 2.49
N MET A 57 2.66 -2.27 3.35
CA MET A 57 2.67 -1.99 4.79
C MET A 57 3.86 -2.62 5.53
N VAL A 58 4.33 -3.80 5.13
CA VAL A 58 5.28 -4.61 5.91
C VAL A 58 6.67 -4.69 5.27
N HIS A 59 6.76 -4.60 3.94
CA HIS A 59 7.99 -4.89 3.18
C HIS A 59 8.49 -3.72 2.33
N SER A 60 7.95 -2.52 2.57
CA SER A 60 8.37 -1.30 1.87
C SER A 60 9.74 -0.78 2.34
N PRO A 61 10.53 -0.22 1.43
CA PRO A 61 11.62 0.70 1.78
C PRO A 61 11.09 1.91 2.55
N ILE A 62 11.91 2.47 3.44
CA ILE A 62 11.54 3.57 4.35
C ILE A 62 10.96 4.79 3.63
N GLU A 63 11.37 5.02 2.38
CA GLU A 63 10.95 6.12 1.51
C GLU A 63 9.46 6.07 1.15
N ILE A 64 8.84 4.88 1.18
CA ILE A 64 7.44 4.67 0.79
C ILE A 64 6.62 3.90 1.83
N VAL A 65 7.16 3.65 3.04
CA VAL A 65 6.37 3.07 4.15
C VAL A 65 5.14 3.95 4.39
N PRO A 66 3.92 3.38 4.38
CA PRO A 66 2.71 4.17 4.52
C PRO A 66 2.60 4.80 5.91
N SER A 67 2.19 6.05 5.96
CA SER A 67 1.73 6.69 7.20
C SER A 67 0.35 6.17 7.60
N ARG A 68 -0.03 6.38 8.87
CA ARG A 68 -1.35 6.01 9.39
C ARG A 68 -2.49 6.63 8.56
N ILE A 69 -2.37 7.92 8.23
CA ILE A 69 -3.36 8.66 7.43
C ILE A 69 -3.53 8.06 6.02
N GLN A 70 -2.46 7.53 5.44
CA GLN A 70 -2.54 6.87 4.12
C GLN A 70 -3.29 5.53 4.23
N VAL A 71 -3.03 4.75 5.28
CA VAL A 71 -3.76 3.49 5.51
C VAL A 71 -5.22 3.73 5.90
N GLU A 72 -5.54 4.80 6.62
CA GLU A 72 -6.93 5.20 6.87
C GLU A 72 -7.69 5.46 5.56
N GLN A 73 -7.06 6.14 4.60
CA GLN A 73 -7.66 6.32 3.28
C GLN A 73 -7.84 5.00 2.51
N VAL A 74 -6.95 4.02 2.69
CA VAL A 74 -7.17 2.67 2.13
C VAL A 74 -8.39 2.03 2.77
N ILE A 75 -8.56 2.13 4.09
CA ILE A 75 -9.71 1.60 4.81
C ILE A 75 -11.01 2.22 4.27
N GLU A 76 -11.05 3.53 4.07
CA GLU A 76 -12.21 4.24 3.50
C GLU A 76 -12.58 3.71 2.11
N LEU A 77 -11.59 3.42 1.26
CA LEU A 77 -11.81 2.84 -0.07
C LEU A 77 -12.28 1.38 0.00
N LEU A 78 -11.67 0.57 0.87
CA LEU A 78 -12.07 -0.83 1.06
C LEU A 78 -13.52 -0.96 1.56
N GLN A 79 -14.00 0.00 2.35
CA GLN A 79 -15.40 0.05 2.80
C GLN A 79 -16.39 0.39 1.68
N GLN A 80 -15.94 1.03 0.60
CA GLN A 80 -16.80 1.35 -0.55
C GLN A 80 -17.00 0.17 -1.49
N ARG A 81 -16.18 -0.88 -1.38
CA ARG A 81 -16.29 -2.06 -2.23
C ARG A 81 -17.54 -2.88 -1.89
N ASP A 82 -18.12 -3.53 -2.90
CA ASP A 82 -19.26 -4.44 -2.73
C ASP A 82 -18.86 -5.80 -2.12
N ASP A 83 -17.61 -6.23 -2.26
CA ASP A 83 -17.08 -7.50 -1.75
C ASP A 83 -16.56 -7.42 -0.30
N ARG A 84 -17.29 -6.71 0.56
CA ARG A 84 -16.91 -6.39 1.95
C ARG A 84 -16.54 -7.61 2.80
N ASP A 85 -17.27 -8.71 2.64
CA ASP A 85 -16.98 -9.94 3.38
C ASP A 85 -15.62 -10.54 3.00
N ALA A 86 -15.26 -10.48 1.72
CA ALA A 86 -13.96 -10.96 1.24
C ALA A 86 -12.83 -10.02 1.69
N SER A 87 -13.08 -8.70 1.77
CA SER A 87 -12.11 -7.70 2.21
C SER A 87 -11.95 -7.59 3.74
N ARG A 88 -12.77 -8.29 4.53
CA ARG A 88 -12.78 -8.16 6.00
C ARG A 88 -11.42 -8.40 6.65
N LYS A 89 -10.73 -9.48 6.30
CA LYS A 89 -9.39 -9.77 6.84
C LYS A 89 -8.38 -8.68 6.50
N LEU A 90 -8.46 -8.15 5.29
CA LEU A 90 -7.60 -7.08 4.80
C LEU A 90 -7.89 -5.77 5.53
N LEU A 91 -9.16 -5.45 5.77
CA LEU A 91 -9.61 -4.32 6.60
C LEU A 91 -9.08 -4.42 8.03
N ASP A 92 -9.20 -5.58 8.67
CA ASP A 92 -8.71 -5.78 10.04
C ASP A 92 -7.19 -5.60 10.13
N MET A 93 -6.45 -6.07 9.12
CA MET A 93 -5.00 -5.84 9.04
C MET A 93 -4.65 -4.35 8.88
N CYS A 94 -5.34 -3.62 8.01
CA CYS A 94 -5.13 -2.17 7.87
C CYS A 94 -5.46 -1.43 9.16
N ARG A 95 -6.53 -1.81 9.88
CA ARG A 95 -6.88 -1.24 11.19
C ARG A 95 -5.82 -1.52 12.24
N HIS A 96 -5.27 -2.74 12.27
CA HIS A 96 -4.19 -3.09 13.17
C HIS A 96 -2.95 -2.23 12.93
N TYR A 97 -2.58 -2.04 11.64
CA TYR A 97 -1.47 -1.15 11.27
C TYR A 97 -1.67 0.29 11.77
N VAL A 98 -2.88 0.85 11.62
CA VAL A 98 -3.20 2.22 12.07
C VAL A 98 -3.13 2.37 13.58
N ASN A 99 -3.67 1.39 14.33
CA ASN A 99 -3.76 1.45 15.79
C ASN A 99 -2.42 1.23 16.51
N GLY A 100 -1.35 0.89 15.76
CA GLY A 100 -0.07 0.53 16.33
C GLY A 100 -0.06 -0.95 16.70
N HIS A 101 0.94 -1.65 16.16
CA HIS A 101 1.33 -2.99 16.57
C HIS A 101 1.49 -3.13 18.08
#